data_AF-U3U511-F1
#
_entry.id   AF-U3U511-F1
#
_cell.length_a   1.000
_cell.length_b   1.000
_cell.length_c   1.000
_cell.angle_alpha   90.00
_cell.angle_beta   90.00
_cell.angle_gamma   90.00
#
_symmetry.space_group_name_H-M   'P 1'
#
loop_
_entity.id
_entity.type
_entity.pdbx_description
1 polymer ?
#
loop_
_entity_poly.entity_id
_entity_poly.type
_entity_poly.pdbx_seq_one_letter_code
_entity_poly.pdbx_strand_id
1 'polypeptide(L)'
;MYWLINYILDIAGTETQTHLLLRADNLQMAELAACRMGRTWWKDVMSGEDEGCYWTFLAATVWFSGITLLDEREVDVLTGLKFLDMWRVSGDLNSLSIRDGSGYPWEDAYR
;
A
#
# COMPACT_ATOMS: atom_id res chain seq x y z
N MET A 1 -1.81 -2.00 -15.15
CA MET A 1 -2.40 -3.19 -14.53
C MET A 1 -2.93 -2.82 -13.15
N TYR A 2 -3.83 -3.62 -12.57
CA TYR A 2 -4.36 -3.38 -11.22
C TYR A 2 -3.96 -4.53 -10.30
N TRP A 3 -3.57 -4.19 -9.09
CA TRP A 3 -3.07 -5.13 -8.10
C TRP A 3 -3.81 -4.93 -6.79
N LEU A 4 -4.29 -6.01 -6.20
CA LEU A 4 -4.78 -6.01 -4.83
C LEU A 4 -3.61 -6.25 -3.89
N ILE A 5 -3.38 -5.32 -2.98
CA ILE A 5 -2.34 -5.38 -1.96
C ILE A 5 -2.99 -5.70 -0.63
N ASN A 6 -2.40 -6.63 0.11
CA ASN A 6 -2.83 -7.00 1.46
C ASN A 6 -1.75 -6.65 2.47
N TYR A 7 -2.14 -5.92 3.51
CA TYR A 7 -1.33 -5.68 4.70
C TYR A 7 -1.99 -6.27 5.93
N ILE A 8 -1.17 -6.70 6.89
CA ILE A 8 -1.59 -6.95 8.26
C ILE A 8 -1.10 -5.78 9.10
N LEU A 9 -2.00 -5.15 9.84
CA LEU A 9 -1.70 -4.09 10.79
C LEU A 9 -1.98 -4.64 12.19
N ASP A 10 -0.95 -4.67 13.04
CA ASP A 10 -1.14 -4.86 14.49
C ASP A 10 -1.06 -3.50 15.17
N ILE A 11 -2.18 -3.08 15.76
CA ILE A 11 -2.27 -1.85 16.55
C ILE A 11 -2.68 -2.22 17.96
N ALA A 12 -1.80 -1.97 18.93
CA ALA A 12 -2.00 -2.30 20.35
C ALA A 12 -2.41 -3.77 20.62
N GLY A 13 -1.83 -4.73 19.88
CA GLY A 13 -2.09 -6.17 20.02
C GLY A 13 -3.34 -6.65 19.28
N THR A 14 -3.92 -5.81 18.42
CA THR A 14 -5.07 -6.15 17.59
C THR A 14 -4.67 -6.19 16.13
N GLU A 15 -4.66 -7.39 15.56
CA GLU A 15 -4.38 -7.61 14.15
C GLU A 15 -5.61 -7.35 13.27
N THR A 16 -5.40 -6.56 12.21
CA THR A 16 -6.41 -6.27 11.19
C THR A 16 -5.83 -6.43 9.80
N GLN A 17 -6.62 -6.92 8.85
CA GLN A 17 -6.24 -6.96 7.44
C GLN A 17 -6.69 -5.68 6.75
N THR A 18 -5.77 -5.04 6.03
CA THR A 18 -6.02 -3.84 5.23
C THR A 18 -5.72 -4.13 3.78
N HIS A 19 -6.67 -3.80 2.91
CA HIS A 19 -6.56 -4.02 1.47
C HIS A 19 -6.52 -2.69 0.74
N LEU A 20 -5.65 -2.57 -0.26
CA LEU A 20 -5.52 -1.41 -1.13
C LEU A 20 -5.44 -1.84 -2.59
N LEU A 21 -5.94 -0.99 -3.50
CA LEU A 21 -5.76 -1.20 -4.94
C LEU A 21 -4.60 -0.35 -5.46
N LEU A 22 -3.67 -0.98 -6.19
CA LEU A 22 -2.61 -0.29 -6.91
C LEU A 22 -2.81 -0.37 -8.42
N ARG A 23 -2.77 0.76 -9.08
CA ARG A 23 -2.57 0.84 -10.54
C ARG A 23 -1.09 1.04 -10.84
N ALA A 24 -0.43 0.01 -11.35
CA ALA A 24 0.99 0.01 -11.69
C ALA A 24 1.24 -0.64 -13.07
N ASP A 25 2.38 -0.32 -13.68
CA ASP A 25 2.70 -0.79 -15.04
C ASP A 25 3.08 -2.27 -15.08
N ASN A 26 3.73 -2.77 -14.03
CA ASN A 26 4.19 -4.16 -13.90
C ASN A 26 4.31 -4.56 -12.42
N LEU A 27 4.61 -5.84 -12.16
CA LEU A 27 4.75 -6.38 -10.80
C LEU A 27 5.84 -5.66 -10.00
N GLN A 28 7.01 -5.42 -10.60
CA GLN A 28 8.13 -4.77 -9.92
C GLN A 28 7.76 -3.39 -9.38
N MET A 29 7.03 -2.59 -10.16
CA MET A 29 6.54 -1.29 -9.72
C MET A 29 5.46 -1.41 -8.64
N ALA A 30 4.61 -2.44 -8.70
CA ALA A 30 3.59 -2.70 -7.70
C ALA A 30 4.20 -3.12 -6.35
N GLU A 31 5.21 -4.02 -6.37
CA GLU A 31 5.94 -4.44 -5.17
C GLU A 31 6.72 -3.29 -4.56
N LEU A 32 7.44 -2.52 -5.38
CA LEU A 32 8.19 -1.36 -4.89
C LEU A 32 7.26 -0.32 -4.26
N ALA A 33 6.08 -0.10 -4.86
CA ALA A 33 5.05 0.76 -4.28
C ALA A 33 4.50 0.20 -2.97
N ALA A 34 4.17 -1.09 -2.91
CA ALA A 34 3.66 -1.72 -1.71
C ALA A 34 4.66 -1.65 -0.55
N CYS A 35 5.94 -1.92 -0.81
CA CYS A 35 6.99 -1.79 0.19
C CYS A 35 7.19 -0.34 0.64
N ARG A 36 7.16 0.63 -0.29
CA ARG A 36 7.25 2.05 0.06
C ARG A 36 6.07 2.46 0.95
N MET A 37 4.85 2.09 0.57
CA MET A 37 3.65 2.44 1.34
C MET A 37 3.67 1.86 2.75
N GLY A 38 4.03 0.58 2.86
CA GLY A 38 4.26 -0.11 4.14
C GLY A 38 5.25 0.63 5.04
N ARG A 39 6.43 0.95 4.48
CA ARG A 39 7.51 1.64 5.18
C ARG A 39 7.17 3.08 5.58
N THR A 40 6.33 3.77 4.80
CA THR A 40 6.02 5.20 5.02
C THR A 40 4.61 5.44 5.56
N TRP A 41 3.93 4.39 6.03
CA TRP A 41 2.55 4.46 6.53
C TRP A 41 2.36 5.58 7.55
N TRP A 42 3.27 5.68 8.52
CA TRP A 42 3.37 6.80 9.46
C TRP A 42 4.80 7.34 9.50
N LYS A 43 5.16 8.10 8.47
CA LYS A 43 6.54 8.55 8.21
C LYS A 43 7.22 9.27 9.39
N ASP A 44 6.46 9.94 10.25
CA ASP A 44 7.00 10.78 11.33
C ASP A 44 7.25 10.02 12.64
N VAL A 45 6.84 8.74 12.75
CA VAL A 45 6.89 7.95 14.00
C VAL A 45 7.46 6.53 13.81
N MET A 46 8.21 6.30 12.73
CA MET A 46 8.85 5.01 12.47
C MET A 46 9.89 4.70 13.55
N SER A 47 9.79 3.54 14.21
CA SER A 47 10.58 3.21 15.40
C SER A 47 11.80 2.32 15.14
N GLY A 48 12.03 1.89 13.88
CA GLY A 48 13.38 1.51 13.42
C GLY A 48 13.63 0.06 13.01
N GLU A 49 12.65 -0.83 13.05
CA GLU A 49 12.79 -2.17 12.43
C GLU A 49 12.25 -2.15 10.99
N ASP A 50 13.14 -2.48 10.05
CA ASP A 50 12.86 -2.68 8.64
C ASP A 50 13.36 -4.09 8.26
N GLU A 51 12.47 -5.08 8.40
CA GLU A 51 12.75 -6.46 7.99
C GLU A 51 12.14 -6.74 6.61
N GLY A 52 12.41 -5.85 5.65
CA GLY A 52 12.02 -6.01 4.25
C GLY A 52 10.53 -5.76 3.99
N CYS A 53 9.66 -6.63 4.50
CA CYS A 53 8.18 -6.56 4.33
C CYS A 53 7.44 -6.33 5.66
N TYR A 54 8.17 -6.07 6.75
CA TYR A 54 7.66 -5.87 8.09
C TYR A 54 8.28 -4.59 8.66
N TRP A 55 7.43 -3.69 9.15
CA TRP A 55 7.82 -2.37 9.64
C TRP A 55 7.18 -2.06 10.99
N THR A 56 8.01 -1.67 11.95
CA THR A 56 7.56 -1.29 13.30
C THR A 56 7.53 0.24 13.44
N PHE A 57 6.40 0.73 13.94
CA PHE A 57 6.15 2.13 14.30
C PHE A 57 5.86 2.23 15.81
N LEU A 58 5.89 3.45 16.35
CA LEU A 58 5.74 3.67 17.80
C LEU A 58 4.51 2.99 18.45
N ALA A 59 3.39 2.89 17.73
CA ALA A 59 2.14 2.35 18.24
C ALA A 59 1.55 1.19 17.41
N ALA A 60 2.26 0.74 16.37
CA ALA A 60 1.73 -0.20 15.40
C ALA A 60 2.83 -0.94 14.63
N THR A 61 2.53 -2.11 14.10
CA THR A 61 3.35 -2.79 13.10
C THR A 61 2.56 -2.98 11.82
N VAL A 62 3.26 -2.98 10.69
CA VAL A 62 2.70 -3.17 9.35
C VAL A 62 3.46 -4.29 8.66
N TRP A 63 2.75 -5.28 8.13
CA TRP A 63 3.31 -6.37 7.34
C TRP A 63 2.66 -6.41 5.96
N PHE A 64 3.46 -6.27 4.89
CA PHE A 64 3.06 -6.62 3.53
C PHE A 64 2.91 -8.13 3.33
N SER A 65 1.66 -8.61 3.28
CA SER A 65 1.32 -10.04 3.35
C SER A 65 0.96 -10.68 2.02
N GLY A 66 0.64 -9.89 0.99
CA GLY A 66 0.32 -10.46 -0.32
C GLY A 66 0.01 -9.42 -1.40
N ILE A 67 0.26 -9.83 -2.64
CA ILE A 67 -0.04 -9.08 -3.86
C ILE A 67 -0.72 -10.00 -4.86
N THR A 68 -1.78 -9.53 -5.50
CA THR A 68 -2.55 -10.30 -6.49
C THR A 68 -2.82 -9.45 -7.71
N LEU A 69 -2.47 -9.96 -8.90
CA LEU A 69 -2.85 -9.34 -10.17
C LEU A 69 -4.36 -9.55 -10.37
N LEU A 70 -5.07 -8.47 -10.64
CA LEU A 70 -6.51 -8.52 -10.91
C LEU A 70 -6.78 -8.51 -12.41
N ASP A 71 -7.81 -9.26 -12.81
CA ASP A 71 -8.39 -9.13 -14.14
C ASP A 71 -9.37 -7.94 -14.24
N GLU A 72 -9.83 -7.63 -15.45
CA GLU A 72 -10.72 -6.47 -15.68
C GLU A 72 -12.05 -6.59 -14.92
N ARG A 73 -12.60 -7.79 -14.82
CA ARG A 73 -13.88 -8.02 -14.13
C ARG A 73 -13.74 -7.87 -12.63
N GLU A 74 -12.66 -8.38 -12.04
CA GLU A 74 -12.35 -8.23 -10.63
C GLU A 74 -12.15 -6.75 -10.27
N VAL A 75 -11.46 -5.98 -11.12
CA VAL A 75 -11.29 -4.54 -10.96
C VAL A 75 -12.63 -3.82 -11.00
N ASP A 76 -13.48 -4.10 -11.99
CA ASP A 76 -14.79 -3.48 -12.11
C ASP A 76 -15.67 -3.73 -10.88
N VAL A 77 -15.65 -4.97 -10.36
CA VAL A 77 -16.38 -5.33 -9.15
C VAL A 77 -15.84 -4.57 -7.94
N LEU A 78 -14.54 -4.65 -7.67
CA LEU A 78 -13.93 -4.04 -6.48
C LEU A 78 -14.06 -2.52 -6.48
N THR A 79 -13.82 -1.88 -7.62
CA THR A 79 -13.95 -0.42 -7.76
C THR A 79 -15.41 0.04 -7.72
N GLY A 80 -16.35 -0.76 -8.22
CA GLY A 80 -17.78 -0.51 -8.14
C GLY A 80 -18.33 -0.50 -6.71
N LEU A 81 -17.70 -1.24 -5.78
CA LEU A 81 -18.10 -1.31 -4.38
C LEU A 81 -17.65 -0.09 -3.54
N LYS A 82 -16.71 0.72 -4.04
CA LYS A 82 -16.27 2.00 -3.45
C LYS A 82 -15.81 1.96 -1.98
N PHE A 83 -15.26 0.83 -1.54
CA PHE A 83 -14.69 0.70 -0.18
C PHE A 83 -13.16 0.61 -0.16
N LEU A 84 -12.53 0.30 -1.30
CA LEU A 84 -11.07 0.23 -1.42
C LEU A 84 -10.52 1.54 -1.96
N ASP A 85 -9.52 2.07 -1.26
CA ASP A 85 -8.72 3.16 -1.77
C ASP A 85 -7.87 2.68 -2.94
N MET A 86 -7.87 3.48 -4.02
CA MET A 86 -7.07 3.23 -5.21
C MET A 86 -5.93 4.22 -5.30
N TRP A 87 -4.73 3.69 -5.48
CA TRP A 87 -3.51 4.45 -5.64
C TRP A 87 -2.89 4.20 -7.00
N ARG A 88 -2.50 5.28 -7.68
CA ARG A 88 -1.76 5.25 -8.93
C ARG A 88 -0.27 5.34 -8.66
N VAL A 89 0.46 4.36 -9.19
CA VAL A 89 1.91 4.30 -9.17
C VAL A 89 2.44 4.87 -10.48
N SER A 90 3.47 5.72 -10.39
CA SER A 90 4.13 6.34 -11.53
C SER A 90 5.59 6.65 -11.22
N GLY A 91 6.36 7.01 -12.25
CA GLY A 91 7.79 7.28 -12.14
C GLY A 91 8.63 6.04 -12.46
N ASP A 92 9.78 5.92 -11.80
CA ASP A 92 10.73 4.82 -12.00
C ASP A 92 11.23 4.24 -10.66
N LEU A 93 12.16 3.28 -10.73
CA LEU A 93 12.72 2.60 -9.56
C LEU A 93 13.43 3.55 -8.58
N ASN A 94 13.87 4.73 -9.02
CA ASN A 94 14.55 5.73 -8.20
C ASN A 94 13.64 6.89 -7.78
N SER A 95 12.57 7.15 -8.54
CA SER A 95 11.64 8.26 -8.33
C SER A 95 10.19 7.79 -8.39
N LEU A 96 9.81 6.99 -7.39
CA LEU A 96 8.45 6.46 -7.28
C LEU A 96 7.47 7.51 -6.74
N SER A 97 6.35 7.72 -7.43
CA SER A 97 5.24 8.55 -6.97
C SER A 97 3.97 7.71 -6.85
N ILE A 98 3.36 7.76 -5.66
CA ILE A 98 2.14 7.02 -5.30
C ILE A 98 1.09 8.05 -4.92
N ARG A 99 -0.02 8.12 -5.66
CA ARG A 99 -1.05 9.15 -5.48
C ARG A 99 -2.45 8.56 -5.57
N ASP A 100 -3.39 9.13 -4.82
CA ASP A 100 -4.80 8.75 -4.91
C ASP A 100 -5.46 9.25 -6.22
N GLY A 101 -6.76 9.00 -6.36
CA GLY A 101 -7.55 9.47 -7.51
C GLY A 101 -7.66 11.00 -7.64
N SER A 102 -7.40 11.75 -6.57
CA SER A 102 -7.42 13.22 -6.54
C SER A 102 -6.02 13.83 -6.74
N GLY A 103 -4.97 13.01 -6.76
CA GLY A 103 -3.58 13.42 -6.92
C GLY A 103 -2.83 13.68 -5.60
N TYR A 104 -3.43 13.40 -4.43
CA TYR A 104 -2.77 13.51 -3.14
C TYR A 104 -1.75 12.38 -2.95
N PRO A 105 -0.54 12.69 -2.43
CA PRO A 105 0.50 11.68 -2.22
C PRO A 105 0.16 10.76 -1.04
N TRP A 106 0.60 9.50 -1.12
CA TRP A 106 0.43 8.50 -0.06
C TRP A 106 0.95 8.99 1.30
N GLU A 107 2.12 9.61 1.33
CA GLU A 107 2.79 10.04 2.57
C GLU A 107 2.06 11.13 3.35
N ASP A 108 0.93 11.64 2.83
CA ASP A 108 0.07 12.62 3.49
C ASP A 108 -1.31 12.05 3.87
N ALA A 109 -1.58 10.78 3.57
CA ALA A 109 -2.89 10.17 3.75
C ALA A 109 -3.26 9.86 5.21
N TYR A 110 -2.28 9.49 6.04
CA TYR A 110 -2.51 8.96 7.40
C TYR A 110 -1.70 9.67 8.50
N ARG A 111 -1.56 11.00 8.38
CA ARG A 111 -0.89 11.80 9.42
C ARG A 111 -1.67 11.87 10.73
#